data_AF-A0A7Z2QB58-F1
#
_entry.id   AF-A0A7Z2QB58-F1
#
_cell.length_a   1.000
_cell.length_b   1.000
_cell.length_c   1.000
_cell.angle_alpha   90.00
_cell.angle_beta   90.00
_cell.angle_gamma   90.00
#
_symmetry.space_group_name_H-M   'P 1'
#
loop_
_entity.id
_entity.type
_entity.pdbx_description
1 polymer ?
#
loop_
_entity_poly.entity_id
_entity_poly.type
_entity_poly.pdbx_seq_one_letter_code
_entity_poly.pdbx_strand_id
1 'polypeptide(L)' 'MKKRFLWGFVGILIYPIVWILMALLLGGDLPTWSVLTGSSIGGFICGFFIVAPNIRKGRNRKL' A
#
# COMPACT_ATOMS: atom_id res chain seq x y z
N MET A 1 -3.60 -4.29 18.24
CA MET A 1 -3.02 -3.25 17.37
C MET A 1 -1.95 -3.77 16.40
N LYS A 2 -1.10 -4.73 16.79
CA LYS A 2 -0.01 -5.31 15.94
C LYS A 2 -0.42 -5.68 14.50
N LYS A 3 -1.61 -6.27 14.29
CA LYS A 3 -2.08 -6.66 12.94
C LYS A 3 -2.36 -5.47 12.01
N ARG A 4 -2.79 -4.31 12.53
CA ARG A 4 -3.08 -3.11 11.71
C ARG A 4 -1.80 -2.47 11.17
N PHE A 5 -0.75 -2.44 11.99
CA PHE A 5 0.57 -1.97 11.57
C PHE A 5 1.18 -2.82 10.45
N LEU A 6 1.00 -4.14 10.52
CA LEU A 6 1.49 -5.05 9.48
C LEU A 6 0.85 -4.75 8.11
N TRP A 7 -0.46 -4.51 8.08
CA TRP A 7 -1.18 -4.15 6.85
C TRP A 7 -0.81 -2.75 6.32
N GLY A 8 -0.50 -1.79 7.20
CA GLY A 8 0.08 -0.52 6.79
C GLY A 8 1.45 -0.69 6.13
N PHE A 9 2.33 -1.52 6.70
CA PHE A 9 3.65 -1.84 6.13
C PHE A 9 3.57 -2.55 4.78
N VAL A 10 2.62 -3.47 4.62
CA VAL A 10 2.34 -4.13 3.33
C VAL A 10 1.93 -3.08 2.28
N GLY A 11 1.14 -2.07 2.65
CA GLY A 11 0.78 -0.96 1.76
C GLY A 11 1.97 -0.10 1.33
N ILE A 12 2.92 0.16 2.22
CA ILE A 12 4.17 0.88 1.90
C ILE A 12 5.01 0.11 0.88
N LEU A 13 5.08 -1.22 1.00
CA LEU A 13 5.92 -2.05 0.14
C LEU A 13 5.33 -2.24 -1.25
N ILE A 14 4.02 -2.51 -1.35
CA ILE A 14 3.40 -2.87 -2.63
C ILE A 14 3.30 -1.67 -3.57
N TYR A 15 2.94 -0.49 -3.06
CA TYR A 15 2.62 0.65 -3.91
C TYR A 15 3.79 1.20 -4.75
N PRO A 16 5.00 1.47 -4.19
CA PRO A 16 6.14 1.90 -4.99
C PRO A 16 6.64 0.80 -5.92
N ILE A 17 6.55 -0.47 -5.52
CA ILE A 17 6.92 -1.61 -6.39
C ILE A 17 6.02 -1.66 -7.62
N VAL A 18 4.69 -1.58 -7.44
CA VAL A 18 3.72 -1.60 -8.55
C VAL A 18 3.94 -0.40 -9.48
N TRP A 19 4.23 0.78 -8.93
CA TRP A 19 4.51 1.97 -9.73
C TRP A 19 5.79 1.85 -10.55
N ILE A 20 6.88 1.36 -9.94
CA ILE A 20 8.15 1.09 -10.64
C ILE A 20 7.92 0.06 -11.76
N LEU A 21 7.12 -0.98 -11.49
CA LEU A 21 6.76 -1.98 -12.50
C LEU A 21 6.01 -1.36 -13.69
N MET A 22 5.06 -0.46 -13.42
CA MET A 22 4.30 0.24 -14.46
C MET A 22 5.18 1.21 -15.26
N ALA A 23 6.10 1.93 -14.59
CA ALA A 23 7.06 2.80 -15.27
C ALA A 23 7.98 2.01 -16.21
N LEU A 24 8.47 0.84 -15.76
CA LEU A 24 9.26 -0.08 -16.58
C LEU A 24 8.47 -0.65 -17.77
N LEU A 25 7.20 -1.01 -17.57
CA LEU A 25 6.36 -1.59 -18.62
C LEU A 25 5.90 -0.57 -19.66
N LEU A 26 5.66 0.68 -19.24
CA LEU A 26 5.17 1.76 -20.11
C LEU A 26 6.31 2.58 -20.73
N GLY A 27 7.57 2.25 -20.43
CA GLY A 27 8.74 3.01 -20.88
C GLY A 27 8.76 4.45 -20.36
N GLY A 28 8.09 4.71 -19.24
CA GLY A 28 7.96 6.04 -18.65
C GLY A 28 9.14 6.40 -17.74
N ASP A 29 9.29 7.70 -17.46
CA ASP A 29 10.33 8.18 -16.56
C ASP A 29 10.23 7.55 -15.17
N LEU A 30 11.39 7.28 -14.58
CA LEU A 30 11.50 6.74 -13.24
C LEU A 30 10.86 7.72 -12.24
N PRO A 31 10.10 7.22 -11.24
CA PRO A 31 9.45 8.08 -10.27
C PRO A 31 10.49 8.87 -9.46
N THR A 32 10.29 10.18 -9.37
CA THR A 32 11.11 11.06 -8.54
C THR A 32 10.96 10.70 -7.06
N TRP A 33 12.01 10.99 -6.28
CA TRP A 33 12.05 10.72 -4.83
C TRP A 33 10.84 11.28 -4.06
N SER A 34 10.32 12.43 -4.47
CA SER A 34 9.12 13.05 -3.91
C SER A 34 7.85 12.22 -4.15
N VAL A 35 7.74 11.60 -5.33
CA VAL A 35 6.60 10.73 -5.68
C VAL A 35 6.68 9.42 -4.91
N LEU A 36 7.89 8.84 -4.79
CA LEU A 36 8.14 7.63 -4.00
C LEU A 36 7.80 7.81 -2.51
N THR A 37 8.16 8.95 -1.92
CA THR A 37 7.83 9.25 -0.52
C THR A 37 6.34 9.50 -0.33
N GLY A 38 5.72 10.31 -1.21
CA GLY A 38 4.27 10.54 -1.18
C GLY A 38 3.46 9.25 -1.35
N SER A 39 3.87 8.39 -2.28
CA SER A 39 3.21 7.11 -2.54
C SER A 39 3.37 6.11 -1.39
N SER A 40 4.52 6.13 -0.70
CA SER A 40 4.77 5.31 0.48
C SER A 40 3.88 5.74 1.65
N ILE A 41 3.77 7.04 1.91
CA ILE A 41 2.90 7.58 2.97
C ILE A 41 1.43 7.31 2.64
N GLY A 42 1.00 7.53 1.39
CA GLY A 42 -0.36 7.23 0.93
C GLY A 42 -0.69 5.74 1.02
N GLY A 43 0.24 4.87 0.61
CA GLY A 43 0.13 3.41 0.73
C GLY A 43 0.02 2.95 2.18
N PHE A 44 0.78 3.57 3.10
CA PHE A 44 0.66 3.31 4.54
C PHE A 44 -0.71 3.68 5.08
N ILE A 45 -1.19 4.90 4.80
CA ILE A 45 -2.48 5.41 5.28
C ILE A 45 -3.61 4.53 4.74
N CYS A 46 -3.57 4.20 3.44
CA CYS A 46 -4.57 3.33 2.80
C CYS A 46 -4.54 1.92 3.40
N GLY A 47 -3.36 1.30 3.55
CA GLY A 47 -3.20 -0.01 4.17
C GLY A 47 -3.67 -0.07 5.64
N PHE A 48 -3.39 0.99 6.40
CA PHE A 48 -3.69 1.07 7.83
C PHE A 48 -5.17 1.38 8.12
N PHE A 49 -5.74 2.37 7.43
CA PHE A 49 -7.09 2.86 7.70
C PHE A 49 -8.17 2.20 6.86
N ILE A 50 -7.88 1.73 5.64
CA ILE A 50 -8.90 1.17 4.74
C ILE A 50 -8.81 -0.36 4.74
N VAL A 51 -7.62 -0.91 4.48
CA VAL A 51 -7.44 -2.36 4.29
C VAL A 51 -7.53 -3.12 5.62
N ALA A 52 -6.82 -2.68 6.66
CA ALA A 52 -6.81 -3.38 7.94
C ALA A 52 -8.21 -3.54 8.61
N PRO A 53 -9.12 -2.55 8.61
CA PRO A 53 -10.47 -2.74 9.12
C PRO A 53 -11.38 -3.54 8.18
N ASN A 54 -11.26 -3.41 6.85
CA ASN A 54 -12.07 -4.20 5.90
C ASN A 54 -11.79 -5.70 6.00
N ILE A 55 -10.52 -6.09 6.16
CA ILE A 55 -10.13 -7.50 6.35
C ILE A 55 -10.66 -8.05 7.69
N ARG A 56 -10.70 -7.22 8.73
CA ARG A 56 -11.28 -7.61 10.02
C ARG A 56 -12.80 -7.80 9.93
N LYS A 57 -13.49 -6.99 9.13
CA LYS A 57 -14.94 -7.12 8.87
C LYS A 57 -15.27 -8.37 8.04
N GLY A 58 -14.44 -8.71 7.05
CA GLY A 58 -14.59 -9.93 6.26
C GLY A 58 -14.39 -11.23 7.05
N ARG A 59 -13.52 -11.22 8.07
CA ARG A 59 -13.27 -12.39 8.92
C ARG A 59 -14.43 -12.69 9.90
N ASN A 60 -15.22 -11.67 10.26
CA ASN A 60 -16.35 -11.81 11.17
C ASN A 60 -17.68 -12.17 10.47
N ARG A 61 -17.68 -12.28 9.13
CA ARG A 61 -18.82 -12.73 8.33
C ARG A 61 -18.78 -14.22 7.98
N LYS A 62 -17.71 -14.92 8.37
CA LYS A 62 -17.51 -16.36 8.16
C LYS A 62 -17.69 -17.20 9.43
N LEU A 63 -18.22 -16.59 10.50
CA LEU A 63 -18.74 -17.26 11.70
C LEU A 63 -20.24 -16.99 11.74
#